data_AF-A0A7R7VWX8-F1
#
_entry.id   AF-A0A7R7VWX8-F1
#
_cell.length_a   1.000
_cell.length_b   1.000
_cell.length_c   1.000
_cell.angle_alpha   90.00
_cell.angle_beta   90.00
_cell.angle_gamma   90.00
#
_symmetry.space_group_name_H-M   'P 1'
#
loop_
_entity.id
_entity.type
_entity.pdbx_description
1 polymer ?
#
loop_
_entity_poly.entity_id
_entity_poly.type
_entity_poly.pdbx_seq_one_letter_code
_entity_poly.pdbx_strand_id
1 'polypeptide(L)'
;MSRPDVGHVVGWYICTIAAFVFMLARLVVRWTQFHKFYVDDFLIALSVGGLIATLGIQHYMFDNGMSEMQNATKQETINMMKMIIPGSILYITSLWLIKAAMVIFYKRLADRTRYQTIYNITLGLLAATWATIFFHIIFKCYPPDRLWDLDHPERTCPAYQDKVAFWLMVLLNIFSDVFIICLPISQVVRIKMPFKQKLGVLSIFLLGFFVVISSIIRAIYSSKNEQLITCTVSMIETAIATIASCLPVLRTLFFGSRSRSNTGTGTGSRSRSRTFELSFGQSQSTTHKAATSVSAERPRSQWEWEWQRMQSLQDESEDELVKNGNNNGRVTPRMGIAVTTEYEVGR
;
A
#
# COMPACT_ATOMS: atom_id res chain seq x y z
N MET A 1 40.46 16.55 21.02
CA MET A 1 39.18 17.27 20.84
C MET A 1 38.55 16.77 19.55
N SER A 2 37.54 15.92 19.63
CA SER A 2 36.82 15.44 18.45
C SER A 2 36.10 16.63 17.82
N ARG A 3 36.34 16.90 16.53
CA ARG A 3 35.57 17.89 15.79
C ARG A 3 34.08 17.52 15.91
N PRO A 4 33.18 18.41 16.36
CA PRO A 4 31.76 18.08 16.53
C PRO A 4 31.12 17.56 15.23
N ASP A 5 31.71 17.89 14.08
CA ASP A 5 31.22 17.57 12.74
C ASP A 5 31.38 16.09 12.37
N VAL A 6 32.35 15.37 12.94
CA VAL A 6 32.55 13.94 12.63
C VAL A 6 31.40 13.08 13.15
N GLY A 7 30.68 13.54 14.17
CA GLY A 7 29.49 12.85 14.69
C GLY A 7 28.36 12.73 13.66
N HIS A 8 28.22 13.74 12.79
CA HIS A 8 27.22 13.73 11.72
C HIS A 8 27.51 12.63 10.69
N VAL A 9 28.76 12.54 10.25
CA VAL A 9 29.20 11.55 9.26
C VAL A 9 28.99 10.13 9.80
N VAL A 10 29.41 9.86 11.04
CA VAL A 10 29.19 8.57 11.68
C VAL A 10 27.70 8.24 11.76
N GLY A 11 26.86 9.23 12.11
CA GLY A 11 25.41 9.09 12.09
C GLY A 11 24.85 8.66 10.73
N TRP A 12 25.32 9.27 9.64
CA TRP A 12 24.87 8.93 8.27
C TRP A 12 25.18 7.48 7.90
N TYR A 13 26.38 7.00 8.23
CA TYR A 13 26.77 5.61 8.01
C TYR A 13 25.91 4.63 8.83
N ILE A 14 25.71 4.92 10.12
CA ILE A 14 24.88 4.09 11.00
C ILE A 14 23.44 3.99 10.47
N CYS A 15 22.84 5.12 10.09
CA CYS A 15 21.49 5.15 9.52
C CYS A 15 21.38 4.31 8.23
N THR A 16 22.38 4.42 7.34
CA THR A 16 22.40 3.69 6.07
C THR A 16 22.56 2.19 6.29
N ILE A 17 23.48 1.79 7.17
CA ILE A 17 23.70 0.38 7.51
C ILE A 17 22.44 -0.21 8.16
N ALA A 18 21.83 0.50 9.10
CA ALA A 18 20.59 0.06 9.73
C ALA A 18 19.47 -0.15 8.69
N ALA A 19 19.24 0.83 7.81
CA ALA A 19 18.24 0.72 6.75
C ALA A 19 18.50 -0.47 5.81
N PHE A 20 19.77 -0.69 5.43
CA PHE A 20 20.18 -1.81 4.59
C PHE A 20 19.93 -3.18 5.26
N VAL A 21 20.28 -3.32 6.54
CA VAL A 21 20.03 -4.56 7.31
C VAL A 21 18.53 -4.86 7.39
N PHE A 22 17.69 -3.86 7.66
CA PHE A 22 16.23 -4.04 7.70
C PHE A 22 15.64 -4.41 6.33
N MET A 23 16.18 -3.83 5.25
CA MET A 23 15.80 -4.20 3.88
C MET A 23 16.19 -5.65 3.57
N LEU A 24 17.40 -6.08 3.92
CA LEU A 24 17.82 -7.48 3.74
C LEU A 24 16.94 -8.44 4.55
N ALA A 25 16.66 -8.11 5.81
CA ALA A 25 15.76 -8.90 6.65
C ALA A 25 14.38 -9.03 6.01
N ARG A 26 13.82 -7.95 5.46
CA ARG A 26 12.56 -7.97 4.71
C ARG A 26 12.62 -8.93 3.51
N LEU A 27 13.68 -8.85 2.70
CA LEU A 27 13.84 -9.70 1.51
C LEU A 27 13.97 -11.18 1.89
N VAL A 28 14.79 -11.50 2.90
CA VAL A 28 14.96 -12.87 3.41
C VAL A 28 13.63 -13.44 3.92
N VAL A 29 12.86 -12.66 4.67
CA VAL A 29 11.54 -13.07 5.17
C VAL A 29 10.59 -13.37 4.01
N ARG A 30 10.58 -12.53 2.97
CA ARG A 30 9.70 -12.74 1.82
C ARG A 30 10.11 -13.91 0.95
N TRP A 31 11.40 -14.08 0.74
CA TRP A 31 11.94 -15.23 0.03
C TRP A 31 11.53 -16.53 0.73
N THR A 32 11.70 -16.59 2.05
CA THR A 32 11.41 -17.78 2.86
C THR A 32 9.91 -18.10 2.94
N GLN A 33 9.03 -17.09 2.97
CA GLN A 33 7.58 -17.30 3.14
C GLN A 33 6.82 -17.45 1.82
N PHE A 34 7.17 -16.66 0.81
CA PHE A 34 6.35 -16.52 -0.41
C PHE A 34 7.06 -17.00 -1.68
N HIS A 35 8.38 -17.22 -1.65
CA HIS A 35 9.21 -17.56 -2.83
C HIS A 35 8.97 -16.64 -4.05
N LYS A 36 8.47 -15.42 -3.83
CA LYS A 36 8.15 -14.43 -4.87
C LYS A 36 8.47 -13.03 -4.38
N PHE A 37 9.10 -12.24 -5.24
CA PHE A 37 9.29 -10.82 -5.03
C PHE A 37 8.08 -10.04 -5.51
N TYR A 38 7.74 -8.98 -4.79
CA TYR A 38 6.66 -8.09 -5.16
C TYR A 38 7.22 -6.73 -5.56
N VAL A 39 6.40 -5.96 -6.31
CA VAL A 39 6.75 -4.60 -6.74
C VAL A 39 7.16 -3.71 -5.56
N ASP A 40 6.51 -3.89 -4.40
CA ASP A 40 6.84 -3.11 -3.21
C ASP A 40 8.26 -3.39 -2.65
N ASP A 41 8.82 -4.59 -2.87
CA ASP A 41 10.20 -4.89 -2.46
C ASP A 41 11.22 -4.20 -3.37
N PHE A 42 10.91 -4.13 -4.67
CA PHE A 42 11.73 -3.41 -5.63
C PHE A 42 11.76 -1.91 -5.32
N LEU A 43 10.61 -1.32 -4.97
CA LEU A 43 10.53 0.09 -4.59
C LEU A 43 11.34 0.40 -3.32
N ILE A 44 11.29 -0.47 -2.30
CA ILE A 44 12.13 -0.31 -1.09
C ILE A 44 13.61 -0.49 -1.41
N ALA A 45 13.98 -1.48 -2.21
CA ALA A 45 15.37 -1.67 -2.63
C ALA A 45 15.90 -0.45 -3.41
N LEU A 46 15.09 0.11 -4.31
CA LEU A 46 15.43 1.33 -5.04
C LEU A 46 15.59 2.53 -4.10
N SER A 47 14.71 2.66 -3.10
CA SER A 47 14.85 3.71 -2.07
C SER A 47 16.13 3.57 -1.26
N VAL A 48 16.53 2.34 -0.88
CA VAL A 48 17.79 2.12 -0.15
C VAL A 48 18.99 2.41 -1.05
N GLY A 49 18.93 2.06 -2.34
CA GLY A 49 19.91 2.49 -3.33
C GLY A 49 20.05 4.01 -3.41
N GLY A 50 18.91 4.73 -3.40
CA GLY A 50 18.88 6.20 -3.34
C GLY A 50 19.47 6.76 -2.06
N LEU A 51 19.24 6.11 -0.91
CA LEU A 51 19.85 6.48 0.37
C LEU A 51 21.38 6.33 0.34
N ILE A 52 21.90 5.23 -0.21
CA ILE A 52 23.34 4.99 -0.38
C ILE A 52 23.95 6.03 -1.34
N ALA A 53 23.27 6.37 -2.43
CA ALA A 53 23.72 7.42 -3.34
C ALA A 53 23.75 8.79 -2.63
N THR A 54 22.74 9.08 -1.80
CA THR A 54 22.69 10.30 -0.99
C THR A 54 23.84 10.36 0.02
N LEU A 55 24.24 9.21 0.59
CA LEU A 55 25.40 9.11 1.49
C LEU A 55 26.70 9.52 0.78
N GLY A 56 26.92 9.00 -0.43
CA GLY A 56 28.08 9.37 -1.24
C GLY A 56 28.12 10.87 -1.57
N ILE A 57 26.98 11.44 -1.95
CA ILE A 57 26.89 12.88 -2.23
C ILE A 57 27.16 13.71 -0.97
N GLN A 58 26.54 13.36 0.17
CA GLN A 58 26.74 14.10 1.42
C GLN A 58 28.18 13.99 1.93
N HIS A 59 28.82 12.83 1.77
CA HIS A 59 30.24 12.67 2.10
C HIS A 59 31.12 13.56 1.24
N TYR A 60 30.88 13.57 -0.08
CA TYR A 60 31.59 14.45 -1.00
C TYR A 60 31.39 15.94 -0.65
N MET A 61 30.18 16.34 -0.27
CA MET A 61 29.93 17.71 0.17
C MET A 61 30.61 18.02 1.51
N PHE A 62 30.69 17.05 2.42
CA PHE A 62 31.40 17.19 3.70
C PHE A 62 32.90 17.42 3.48
N ASP A 63 33.51 16.65 2.58
CA ASP A 63 34.92 16.79 2.20
C ASP A 63 35.23 18.17 1.57
N ASN A 64 34.25 18.78 0.90
CA ASN A 64 34.34 20.14 0.32
C ASN A 64 33.95 21.26 1.31
N GLY A 65 34.08 21.04 2.62
CA GLY A 65 33.95 22.12 3.62
C GLY A 65 32.50 22.46 4.04
N MET A 66 31.55 21.52 3.93
CA MET A 66 30.17 21.71 4.44
C MET A 66 30.13 22.04 5.94
N SER A 67 31.11 21.57 6.73
CA SER A 67 31.20 21.84 8.16
C SER A 67 31.65 23.26 8.49
N GLU A 68 32.33 23.95 7.57
CA GLU A 68 32.95 25.25 7.83
C GLU A 68 32.77 26.18 6.62
N MET A 69 31.50 26.42 6.25
CA MET A 69 31.13 27.21 5.08
C MET A 69 31.70 28.64 5.06
N GLN A 70 32.12 29.20 6.20
CA GLN A 70 32.79 30.51 6.27
C GLN A 70 34.26 30.48 5.84
N ASN A 71 34.95 29.34 5.96
CA ASN A 71 36.37 29.18 5.59
C ASN A 71 36.56 28.44 4.27
N ALA A 72 35.47 27.96 3.64
CA ALA A 72 35.51 27.23 2.39
C ALA A 72 35.94 28.14 1.23
N THR A 73 36.78 27.60 0.35
CA THR A 73 37.18 28.24 -0.89
C THR A 73 35.98 28.40 -1.80
N LYS A 74 35.92 29.50 -2.58
CA LYS A 74 34.86 29.75 -3.57
C LYS A 74 34.57 28.53 -4.47
N GLN A 75 35.62 27.81 -4.86
CA GLN A 75 35.51 26.59 -5.69
C GLN A 75 34.83 25.42 -4.95
N GLU A 76 35.12 25.26 -3.66
CA GLU A 76 34.53 24.23 -2.80
C GLU A 76 33.03 24.50 -2.58
N THR A 77 32.67 25.77 -2.39
CA THR A 77 31.26 26.20 -2.34
C THR A 77 30.51 25.90 -3.64
N ILE A 78 31.09 26.18 -4.81
CA ILE A 78 30.49 25.87 -6.11
C ILE A 78 30.28 24.36 -6.27
N ASN A 79 31.28 23.56 -5.90
CA ASN A 79 31.20 22.10 -5.97
C ASN A 79 30.10 21.55 -5.06
N MET A 80 29.95 22.10 -3.84
CA MET A 80 28.83 21.77 -2.96
C MET A 80 27.49 22.15 -3.58
N MET A 81 27.33 23.37 -4.09
CA MET A 81 26.04 23.85 -4.64
C MET A 81 25.57 23.01 -5.83
N LYS A 82 26.49 22.55 -6.67
CA LYS A 82 26.18 21.60 -7.78
C LYS A 82 25.61 20.28 -7.29
N MET A 83 26.00 19.84 -6.10
CA MET A 83 25.57 18.57 -5.50
C MET A 83 24.26 18.67 -4.70
N ILE A 84 23.78 19.87 -4.38
CA ILE A 84 22.52 20.07 -3.64
C ILE A 84 21.31 19.57 -4.43
N ILE A 85 21.23 19.87 -5.73
CA ILE A 85 20.11 19.45 -6.60
C ILE A 85 20.01 17.92 -6.66
N PRO A 86 21.05 17.17 -7.09
CA PRO A 86 20.96 15.71 -7.18
C PRO A 86 20.72 15.06 -5.81
N GLY A 87 21.33 15.57 -4.73
CA GLY A 87 21.07 15.09 -3.37
C GLY A 87 19.60 15.27 -2.95
N SER A 88 19.00 16.43 -3.26
CA SER A 88 17.59 16.71 -2.97
C SER A 88 16.65 15.80 -3.76
N ILE A 89 16.95 15.53 -5.03
CA ILE A 89 16.19 14.64 -5.91
C ILE A 89 16.22 13.19 -5.39
N LEU A 90 17.39 12.70 -4.99
CA LEU A 90 17.53 11.34 -4.45
C LEU A 90 16.77 11.18 -3.13
N TYR A 91 16.87 12.17 -2.25
CA TYR A 91 16.13 12.20 -0.99
C TYR A 91 14.61 12.14 -1.20
N ILE A 92 14.05 13.06 -2.00
CA ILE A 92 12.60 13.11 -2.23
C ILE A 92 12.10 11.83 -2.92
N THR A 93 12.86 11.33 -3.89
CA THR A 93 12.51 10.11 -4.62
C THR A 93 12.52 8.91 -3.70
N SER A 94 13.52 8.78 -2.83
CA SER A 94 13.59 7.70 -1.84
C SER A 94 12.37 7.70 -0.91
N LEU A 95 12.02 8.85 -0.34
CA LEU A 95 10.84 8.95 0.52
C LEU A 95 9.54 8.58 -0.20
N TRP A 96 9.36 9.00 -1.46
CA TRP A 96 8.13 8.73 -2.20
C TRP A 96 8.04 7.27 -2.63
N LEU A 97 9.16 6.63 -2.93
CA LEU A 97 9.23 5.19 -3.16
C LEU A 97 8.83 4.40 -1.91
N ILE A 98 9.28 4.82 -0.72
CA ILE A 98 8.87 4.20 0.56
C ILE A 98 7.36 4.33 0.77
N LYS A 99 6.81 5.53 0.56
CA LYS A 99 5.37 5.78 0.67
C LYS A 99 4.57 4.94 -0.32
N ALA A 100 5.00 4.88 -1.58
CA ALA A 100 4.36 4.06 -2.61
C ALA A 100 4.41 2.56 -2.25
N ALA A 101 5.55 2.07 -1.77
CA ALA A 101 5.70 0.69 -1.31
C ALA A 101 4.77 0.35 -0.14
N MET A 102 4.63 1.27 0.83
CA MET A 102 3.68 1.13 1.94
C MET A 102 2.23 1.03 1.45
N VAL A 103 1.82 1.93 0.57
CA VAL A 103 0.46 1.95 0.02
C VAL A 103 0.17 0.68 -0.79
N ILE A 104 1.12 0.20 -1.60
CA ILE A 104 1.00 -1.07 -2.35
C ILE A 104 0.90 -2.26 -1.39
N PHE A 105 1.71 -2.27 -0.33
CA PHE A 105 1.66 -3.31 0.69
C PHE A 105 0.29 -3.34 1.39
N TYR A 106 -0.25 -2.18 1.78
CA TYR A 106 -1.58 -2.10 2.39
C TYR A 106 -2.70 -2.46 1.42
N LYS A 107 -2.60 -2.05 0.15
CA LYS A 107 -3.52 -2.45 -0.90
C LYS A 107 -3.57 -3.97 -1.07
N ARG A 108 -2.42 -4.66 -0.95
CA ARG A 108 -2.36 -6.13 -1.01
C ARG A 108 -2.96 -6.78 0.23
N LEU A 109 -2.78 -6.18 1.41
CA LEU A 109 -3.34 -6.70 2.65
C LEU A 109 -4.86 -6.49 2.74
N ALA A 110 -5.38 -5.45 2.10
CA ALA A 110 -6.80 -5.19 2.00
C ALA A 110 -7.45 -6.14 0.96
N ASP A 111 -8.08 -7.20 1.44
CA ASP A 111 -8.87 -8.12 0.63
C ASP A 111 -10.01 -7.39 -0.10
N ARG A 112 -10.50 -7.91 -1.25
CA ARG A 112 -11.45 -7.34 -2.26
C ARG A 112 -12.56 -6.40 -1.75
N THR A 113 -12.17 -5.26 -1.20
CA THR A 113 -13.07 -4.28 -0.59
C THR A 113 -13.17 -3.06 -1.49
N ARG A 114 -14.22 -2.25 -1.29
CA ARG A 114 -14.41 -0.94 -1.96
C ARG A 114 -13.23 0.04 -1.76
N TYR A 115 -12.26 -0.30 -0.91
CA TYR A 115 -11.08 0.50 -0.61
C TYR A 115 -9.98 0.46 -1.69
N GLN A 116 -10.03 -0.48 -2.65
CA GLN A 116 -9.03 -0.53 -3.74
C GLN A 116 -8.96 0.77 -4.54
N THR A 117 -10.11 1.41 -4.78
CA THR A 117 -10.18 2.71 -5.46
C THR A 117 -9.43 3.79 -4.67
N ILE A 118 -9.56 3.80 -3.34
CA ILE A 118 -8.87 4.77 -2.47
C ILE A 118 -7.35 4.57 -2.56
N TYR A 119 -6.85 3.33 -2.50
CA TYR A 119 -5.42 3.06 -2.65
C TYR A 119 -4.88 3.47 -4.03
N ASN A 120 -5.65 3.25 -5.11
CA ASN A 120 -5.26 3.68 -6.45
C ASN A 120 -5.21 5.22 -6.57
N ILE A 121 -6.22 5.92 -6.03
CA ILE A 121 -6.24 7.39 -5.98
C ILE A 121 -5.05 7.90 -5.17
N THR A 122 -4.74 7.26 -4.05
CA THR A 122 -3.61 7.64 -3.19
C THR A 122 -2.28 7.48 -3.91
N LEU A 123 -2.08 6.38 -4.65
CA LEU A 123 -0.89 6.19 -5.51
C LEU A 123 -0.81 7.26 -6.61
N GLY A 124 -1.93 7.61 -7.24
CA GLY A 124 -1.98 8.70 -8.22
C GLY A 124 -1.60 10.05 -7.61
N LEU A 125 -2.11 10.37 -6.42
CA LEU A 125 -1.78 11.59 -5.68
C LEU A 125 -0.29 11.62 -5.28
N LEU A 126 0.27 10.49 -4.83
CA LEU A 126 1.69 10.34 -4.53
C LEU A 126 2.55 10.59 -5.77
N ALA A 127 2.18 10.02 -6.92
CA ALA A 127 2.90 10.25 -8.18
C ALA A 127 2.80 11.72 -8.63
N ALA A 128 1.63 12.34 -8.53
CA ALA A 128 1.43 13.75 -8.90
C ALA A 128 2.23 14.71 -7.99
N THR A 129 2.19 14.49 -6.68
CA THR A 129 2.97 15.30 -5.72
C THR A 129 4.47 15.09 -5.91
N TRP A 130 4.93 13.87 -6.17
CA TRP A 130 6.32 13.60 -6.52
C TRP A 130 6.75 14.39 -7.76
N ALA A 131 6.00 14.28 -8.85
CA ALA A 131 6.32 14.94 -10.11
C ALA A 131 6.37 16.46 -9.91
N THR A 132 5.41 17.02 -9.16
CA THR A 132 5.37 18.46 -8.85
C THR A 132 6.63 18.89 -8.10
N ILE A 133 7.03 18.16 -7.05
CA ILE A 133 8.25 18.49 -6.28
C ILE A 133 9.52 18.28 -7.12
N PHE A 134 9.57 17.21 -7.91
CA PHE A 134 10.70 16.91 -8.79
C PHE A 134 10.92 18.03 -9.80
N PHE A 135 9.87 18.44 -10.52
CA PHE A 135 9.95 19.55 -11.46
C PHE A 135 10.23 20.88 -10.76
N HIS A 136 9.68 21.10 -9.57
CA HIS A 136 10.01 22.28 -8.77
C HIS A 136 11.50 22.33 -8.40
N ILE A 137 12.11 21.21 -8.00
CA ILE A 137 13.54 21.17 -7.66
C ILE A 137 14.43 21.47 -8.88
N ILE A 138 14.04 20.99 -10.06
CA ILE A 138 14.79 21.22 -11.32
C ILE A 138 14.60 22.64 -11.83
N PHE A 139 13.37 23.16 -11.80
CA PHE A 139 13.01 24.44 -12.39
C PHE A 139 12.97 25.61 -11.39
N LYS A 140 13.30 25.39 -10.11
CA LYS A 140 13.38 26.46 -9.09
C LYS A 140 14.30 27.61 -9.53
N CYS A 141 15.31 27.30 -10.34
CA CYS A 141 16.18 28.31 -10.91
C CYS A 141 16.57 27.94 -12.33
N TYR A 142 16.14 28.75 -13.29
CA TYR A 142 16.47 28.59 -14.70
C TYR A 142 17.08 29.88 -15.26
N PRO A 143 18.25 29.82 -15.94
CA PRO A 143 19.15 28.67 -16.10
C PRO A 143 19.80 28.22 -14.78
N PRO A 144 20.09 26.91 -14.61
CA PRO A 144 20.63 26.36 -13.37
C PRO A 144 22.02 26.92 -13.02
N ASP A 145 22.76 27.44 -14.01
CA ASP A 145 24.05 28.10 -13.81
C ASP A 145 24.01 29.26 -12.80
N ARG A 146 22.84 29.91 -12.67
CA ARG A 146 22.61 31.00 -11.70
C ARG A 146 22.60 30.52 -10.25
N LEU A 147 22.48 29.22 -10.00
CA LEU A 147 22.50 28.69 -8.64
C LEU A 147 23.91 28.70 -8.03
N TRP A 148 24.95 28.62 -8.85
CA TRP A 148 26.35 28.59 -8.42
C TRP A 148 27.19 29.77 -8.97
N ASP A 149 26.53 30.77 -9.57
CA ASP A 149 27.18 32.02 -10.00
C ASP A 149 27.36 32.96 -8.79
N LEU A 150 28.52 32.83 -8.15
CA LEU A 150 28.94 33.66 -7.01
C LEU A 150 29.47 35.04 -7.44
N ASP A 151 29.64 35.28 -8.74
CA ASP A 151 30.24 36.52 -9.28
C ASP A 151 29.19 37.60 -9.58
N HIS A 152 27.93 37.21 -9.84
CA HIS A 152 26.86 38.13 -10.22
C HIS A 152 25.63 37.99 -9.29
N PRO A 153 25.65 38.60 -8.08
CA PRO A 153 24.57 38.48 -7.11
C PRO A 153 23.22 39.00 -7.64
N GLU A 154 23.19 39.96 -8.57
CA GLU A 154 21.98 40.44 -9.24
C GLU A 154 21.34 39.42 -10.21
N ARG A 155 22.06 38.36 -10.59
CA ARG A 155 21.56 37.25 -11.41
C ARG A 155 21.19 36.02 -10.58
N THR A 156 21.40 36.06 -9.26
CA THR A 156 21.10 34.92 -8.39
C THR A 156 19.59 34.65 -8.32
N CYS A 157 19.26 33.39 -8.06
CA CYS A 157 17.87 32.92 -8.03
C CYS A 157 17.06 33.70 -6.98
N PRO A 158 15.83 34.16 -7.30
CA PRO A 158 15.03 34.97 -6.39
C PRO A 158 14.69 34.20 -5.10
N ALA A 159 15.25 34.63 -3.97
CA ALA A 159 15.08 33.96 -2.68
C ALA A 159 13.65 34.08 -2.07
N TYR A 160 12.83 35.00 -2.57
CA TYR A 160 11.53 35.35 -1.96
C TYR A 160 10.33 34.59 -2.53
N GLN A 161 10.36 34.22 -3.82
CA GLN A 161 9.25 33.52 -4.48
C GLN A 161 9.10 32.04 -4.04
N ASP A 162 10.11 31.49 -3.37
CA ASP A 162 10.18 30.07 -2.99
C ASP A 162 9.61 29.73 -1.60
N LYS A 163 9.43 30.71 -0.69
CA LYS A 163 9.06 30.37 0.71
C LYS A 163 7.65 29.78 0.84
N VAL A 164 6.67 30.37 0.15
CA VAL A 164 5.27 29.88 0.21
C VAL A 164 5.16 28.50 -0.44
N ALA A 165 5.78 28.32 -1.60
CA ALA A 165 5.82 27.04 -2.30
C ALA A 165 6.52 25.96 -1.45
N PHE A 166 7.64 26.30 -0.82
CA PHE A 166 8.37 25.42 0.10
C PHE A 166 7.48 24.95 1.26
N TRP A 167 6.84 25.87 1.98
CA TRP A 167 5.97 25.51 3.10
C TRP A 167 4.75 24.70 2.66
N LEU A 168 4.17 25.01 1.50
CA LEU A 168 3.09 24.22 0.93
C LEU A 168 3.54 22.77 0.66
N MET A 169 4.72 22.58 0.06
CA MET A 169 5.27 21.23 -0.19
C MET A 169 5.56 20.48 1.11
N VAL A 170 6.08 21.16 2.12
CA VAL A 170 6.29 20.59 3.46
C VAL A 170 4.97 20.13 4.08
N LEU A 171 3.93 20.96 4.01
CA LEU A 171 2.60 20.61 4.53
C LEU A 171 1.97 19.43 3.77
N LEU A 172 2.07 19.41 2.45
CA LEU A 172 1.59 18.30 1.63
C LEU A 172 2.33 16.99 1.94
N ASN A 173 3.64 17.07 2.17
CA ASN A 173 4.44 15.92 2.60
C ASN A 173 3.92 15.36 3.93
N ILE A 174 3.82 16.20 4.96
CA ILE A 174 3.34 15.80 6.29
C ILE A 174 1.92 15.24 6.22
N PHE A 175 1.03 15.91 5.47
CA PHE A 175 -0.34 15.46 5.28
C PHE A 175 -0.39 14.07 4.64
N SER A 176 0.43 13.83 3.61
CA SER A 176 0.51 12.51 2.97
C SER A 176 0.97 11.42 3.95
N ASP A 177 1.91 11.71 4.85
CA ASP A 177 2.36 10.76 5.87
C ASP A 177 1.24 10.41 6.85
N VAL A 178 0.58 11.42 7.41
CA VAL A 178 -0.57 11.24 8.31
C VAL A 178 -1.68 10.44 7.62
N PHE A 179 -1.97 10.75 6.35
CA PHE A 179 -2.99 10.05 5.58
C PHE A 179 -2.65 8.57 5.39
N ILE A 180 -1.41 8.24 4.98
CA ILE A 180 -0.97 6.86 4.77
C ILE A 180 -1.00 6.06 6.08
N ILE A 181 -0.64 6.68 7.20
CA ILE A 181 -0.69 6.04 8.53
C ILE A 181 -2.14 5.75 8.95
N CYS A 182 -3.09 6.64 8.61
CA CYS A 182 -4.50 6.47 8.94
C CYS A 182 -5.19 5.35 8.13
N LEU A 183 -4.71 5.04 6.91
CA LEU A 183 -5.30 4.01 6.04
C LEU A 183 -5.48 2.65 6.73
N PRO A 184 -4.43 2.00 7.28
CA PRO A 184 -4.59 0.70 7.93
C PRO A 184 -5.42 0.78 9.23
N ILE A 185 -5.41 1.90 9.94
CA ILE A 185 -6.16 2.08 11.19
C ILE A 185 -7.66 2.07 10.92
N SER A 186 -8.10 2.80 9.89
CA SER A 186 -9.51 2.83 9.48
C SER A 186 -10.03 1.43 9.14
N GLN A 187 -9.20 0.62 8.47
CA GLN A 187 -9.54 -0.78 8.17
C GLN A 187 -9.62 -1.64 9.43
N VAL A 188 -8.67 -1.49 10.34
CA VAL A 188 -8.56 -2.33 11.55
C VAL A 188 -9.67 -2.01 12.55
N VAL A 189 -10.08 -0.75 12.72
CA VAL A 189 -11.16 -0.39 13.66
C VAL A 189 -12.50 -1.04 13.27
N ARG A 190 -12.71 -1.30 11.97
CA ARG A 190 -13.92 -1.97 11.47
C ARG A 190 -13.92 -3.48 11.69
N ILE A 191 -12.76 -4.11 11.86
CA ILE A 191 -12.62 -5.56 12.01
C ILE A 191 -12.28 -5.86 13.47
N LYS A 192 -13.12 -6.64 14.17
CA LYS A 192 -12.86 -7.09 15.55
C LYS A 192 -11.64 -8.01 15.61
N MET A 193 -10.44 -7.44 15.65
CA MET A 193 -9.18 -8.19 15.66
C MET A 193 -8.70 -8.50 17.09
N PRO A 194 -8.06 -9.67 17.32
CA PRO A 194 -7.48 -10.04 18.61
C PRO A 194 -6.38 -9.06 19.04
N PHE A 195 -6.20 -8.90 20.35
CA PHE A 195 -5.29 -7.91 20.97
C PHE A 195 -3.86 -7.93 20.40
N LYS A 196 -3.33 -9.11 20.04
CA LYS A 196 -2.01 -9.27 19.42
C LYS A 196 -1.89 -8.57 18.06
N GLN A 197 -2.97 -8.52 17.29
CA GLN A 197 -3.01 -7.81 16.02
C GLN A 197 -3.18 -6.29 16.20
N LYS A 198 -3.83 -5.86 17.28
CA LYS A 198 -3.97 -4.45 17.65
C LYS A 198 -2.61 -3.82 17.98
N LEU A 199 -1.74 -4.55 18.69
CA LEU A 199 -0.40 -4.07 19.07
C LEU A 199 0.48 -3.76 17.85
N GLY A 200 0.42 -4.58 16.81
CA GLY A 200 1.20 -4.33 15.60
C GLY A 200 0.76 -3.10 14.83
N VAL A 201 -0.55 -2.78 14.84
CA VAL A 201 -1.06 -1.54 14.22
C VAL A 201 -0.61 -0.32 15.02
N LEU A 202 -0.62 -0.43 16.36
CA LEU A 202 -0.08 0.61 17.24
C LEU A 202 1.40 0.87 16.98
N SER A 203 2.21 -0.17 16.76
CA SER A 203 3.65 0.00 16.47
C SER A 203 3.91 0.77 15.16
N ILE A 204 3.12 0.51 14.12
CA ILE A 204 3.21 1.22 12.84
C ILE A 204 2.77 2.68 13.01
N PHE A 205 1.73 2.92 13.80
CA PHE A 205 1.25 4.28 14.10
C PHE A 205 2.31 5.11 14.84
N LEU A 206 2.93 4.55 15.88
CA LEU A 206 3.97 5.23 16.66
C LEU A 206 5.18 5.61 15.79
N LEU A 207 5.60 4.73 14.89
CA LEU A 207 6.72 5.02 14.00
C LEU A 207 6.36 6.00 12.90
N GLY A 208 5.14 5.92 12.37
CA GLY A 208 4.63 6.93 11.46
C GLY A 208 4.62 8.33 12.10
N PHE A 209 4.20 8.42 13.36
CA PHE A 209 4.26 9.67 14.12
C PHE A 209 5.70 10.19 14.28
N PHE A 210 6.65 9.29 14.54
CA PHE A 210 8.07 9.67 14.62
C PHE A 210 8.63 10.18 13.29
N VAL A 211 8.24 9.58 12.15
CA VAL A 211 8.60 10.09 10.81
C VAL A 211 8.08 11.51 10.61
N VAL A 212 6.82 11.79 10.97
CA VAL A 212 6.22 13.13 10.85
C VAL A 212 6.98 14.17 11.69
N ILE A 213 7.36 13.83 12.93
CA ILE A 213 8.17 14.72 13.76
C ILE A 213 9.52 15.02 13.08
N SER A 214 10.18 13.99 12.54
CA SER A 214 11.44 14.16 11.83
C SER A 214 11.29 15.09 10.61
N SER A 215 10.19 15.00 9.86
CA SER A 215 9.89 15.90 8.74
C SER A 215 9.76 17.36 9.18
N ILE A 216 9.10 17.61 10.32
CA ILE A 216 8.94 18.97 10.87
C ILE A 216 10.29 19.54 11.30
N ILE A 217 11.09 18.74 12.01
CA ILE A 217 12.44 19.14 12.44
C ILE A 217 13.28 19.52 11.22
N ARG A 218 13.24 18.72 10.15
CA ARG A 218 13.94 19.04 8.90
C ARG A 218 13.47 20.35 8.28
N ALA A 219 12.16 20.60 8.23
CA ALA A 219 11.61 21.82 7.67
C ALA A 219 12.11 23.07 8.42
N ILE A 220 12.19 22.99 9.76
CA ILE A 220 12.72 24.07 10.60
C ILE A 220 14.18 24.35 10.29
N TYR A 221 15.03 23.33 10.26
CA TYR A 221 16.47 23.51 9.99
C TYR A 221 16.76 23.92 8.54
N SER A 222 15.97 23.42 7.59
CA SER A 222 16.02 23.86 6.20
C SER A 222 15.65 25.34 6.06
N SER A 223 14.70 25.84 6.85
CA SER A 223 14.33 27.26 6.85
C SER A 223 15.42 28.16 7.47
N LYS A 224 16.32 27.61 8.28
CA LYS A 224 17.46 28.32 8.88
C LYS A 224 18.73 28.29 8.01
N ASN A 225 18.68 27.67 6.83
CA ASN A 225 19.82 27.44 5.94
C ASN A 225 20.98 26.66 6.60
N GLU A 226 20.68 25.83 7.61
CA GLU A 226 21.67 24.98 8.28
C GLU A 226 21.85 23.68 7.47
N GLN A 227 22.69 23.73 6.42
CA GLN A 227 22.82 22.65 5.44
C GLN A 227 23.29 21.32 6.06
N LEU A 228 24.31 21.33 6.93
CA LEU A 228 24.86 20.12 7.56
C LEU A 228 23.79 19.38 8.41
N ILE A 229 23.04 20.13 9.20
CA ILE A 229 21.97 19.59 10.05
C ILE A 229 20.81 19.12 9.19
N THR A 230 20.43 19.88 8.15
CA THR A 230 19.37 19.49 7.21
C THR A 230 19.70 18.18 6.49
N CYS A 231 20.93 18.00 6.00
CA CYS A 231 21.41 16.75 5.41
C CYS A 231 21.31 15.57 6.40
N THR A 232 21.72 15.80 7.64
CA THR A 232 21.67 14.78 8.70
C THR A 232 20.26 14.35 9.04
N VAL A 233 19.35 15.30 9.25
CA VAL A 233 17.95 14.99 9.57
C VAL A 233 17.28 14.28 8.38
N SER A 234 17.62 14.64 7.15
CA SER A 234 17.11 13.96 5.95
C SER A 234 17.52 12.49 5.89
N MET A 235 18.76 12.16 6.24
CA MET A 235 19.23 10.77 6.32
C MET A 235 18.49 9.97 7.39
N ILE A 236 18.36 10.58 8.58
CA ILE A 236 17.66 9.97 9.72
C ILE A 236 16.19 9.71 9.35
N GLU A 237 15.50 10.70 8.79
CA GLU A 237 14.11 10.60 8.34
C GLU A 237 13.91 9.45 7.35
N THR A 238 14.75 9.38 6.32
CA THR A 238 14.65 8.35 5.28
C THR A 238 14.96 6.96 5.83
N ALA A 239 15.92 6.83 6.75
CA ALA A 239 16.24 5.58 7.42
C ALA A 239 15.09 5.11 8.32
N ILE A 240 14.51 5.99 9.14
CA ILE A 240 13.34 5.69 9.98
C ILE A 240 12.16 5.27 9.10
N ALA A 241 11.88 5.99 8.03
CA ALA A 241 10.79 5.67 7.10
C ALA A 241 11.00 4.27 6.48
N THR A 242 12.23 3.94 6.08
CA THR A 242 12.59 2.62 5.56
C THR A 242 12.35 1.54 6.60
N ILE A 243 12.84 1.72 7.83
CA ILE A 243 12.65 0.77 8.93
C ILE A 243 11.15 0.58 9.23
N ALA A 244 10.41 1.69 9.35
CA ALA A 244 8.97 1.68 9.56
C ALA A 244 8.23 0.90 8.46
N SER A 245 8.68 1.00 7.21
CA SER A 245 8.13 0.25 6.07
C SER A 245 8.37 -1.24 6.11
N CYS A 246 9.44 -1.68 6.77
CA CYS A 246 9.81 -3.09 6.89
C CYS A 246 9.01 -3.82 7.99
N LEU A 247 8.55 -3.10 9.01
CA LEU A 247 7.88 -3.70 10.17
C LEU A 247 6.55 -4.41 9.88
N PRO A 248 5.66 -3.92 9.00
CA PRO A 248 4.45 -4.66 8.67
C PRO A 248 4.75 -6.08 8.15
N VAL A 249 5.82 -6.24 7.35
CA VAL A 249 6.26 -7.55 6.84
C VAL A 249 6.86 -8.40 7.95
N LEU A 250 7.74 -7.82 8.77
CA LEU A 250 8.35 -8.54 9.90
C LEU A 250 7.28 -9.00 10.91
N ARG A 251 6.26 -8.18 11.15
CA ARG A 251 5.12 -8.54 12.01
C ARG A 251 4.37 -9.77 11.47
N THR A 252 4.12 -9.84 10.16
CA THR A 252 3.44 -11.00 9.57
C THR A 252 4.20 -12.31 9.82
N LEU A 253 5.52 -12.27 10.00
CA LEU A 253 6.33 -13.42 10.41
C LEU A 253 6.09 -13.80 11.88
N PHE A 254 6.28 -12.86 12.82
CA PHE A 254 6.22 -13.14 14.26
C PHE A 254 4.84 -13.63 14.73
N PHE A 255 3.76 -13.15 14.10
CA PHE A 255 2.39 -13.52 14.47
C PHE A 255 1.72 -14.49 13.49
N GLY A 256 2.28 -14.71 12.29
CA GLY A 256 1.69 -15.57 11.25
C GLY A 256 1.99 -17.06 11.38
N SER A 257 2.94 -17.47 12.23
CA SER A 257 3.45 -18.85 12.22
C SER A 257 2.79 -19.84 13.20
N ARG A 258 1.68 -19.51 13.88
CA ARG A 258 1.10 -20.44 14.89
C ARG A 258 -0.32 -20.97 14.63
N SER A 259 -0.83 -20.84 13.42
CA SER A 259 -2.14 -21.42 13.07
C SER A 259 -2.10 -22.22 11.77
N ARG A 260 -1.10 -23.10 11.61
CA ARG A 260 -1.21 -24.20 10.63
C ARG A 260 -0.36 -25.43 10.98
N SER A 261 -0.24 -25.76 12.26
CA SER A 261 0.15 -27.11 12.70
C SER A 261 -1.08 -27.82 13.29
N ASN A 262 -2.07 -28.08 12.43
CA ASN A 262 -2.93 -29.23 12.60
C ASN A 262 -2.73 -30.14 11.38
N THR A 263 -1.48 -30.55 11.18
CA THR A 263 -1.19 -31.74 10.38
C THR A 263 -1.53 -32.90 11.31
N GLY A 264 -2.76 -33.41 11.17
CA GLY A 264 -3.18 -34.61 11.86
C GLY A 264 -2.35 -35.80 11.38
N THR A 265 -1.23 -36.07 12.04
CA THR A 265 -0.66 -37.41 12.13
C THR A 265 -1.26 -38.06 13.37
N GLY A 266 -2.53 -38.46 13.23
CA GLY A 266 -3.22 -39.32 14.19
C GLY A 266 -3.25 -40.75 13.67
N THR A 267 -2.15 -41.47 13.82
CA THR A 267 -2.16 -42.93 13.72
C THR A 267 -3.01 -43.52 14.84
N GLY A 268 -4.10 -44.17 14.44
CA GLY A 268 -4.75 -45.29 15.14
C GLY A 268 -4.97 -45.18 16.65
N SER A 269 -6.14 -44.70 17.05
CA SER A 269 -6.80 -45.23 18.25
C SER A 269 -8.31 -45.04 18.13
N ARG A 270 -9.01 -46.18 18.08
CA ARG A 270 -10.47 -46.26 18.13
C ARG A 270 -10.95 -45.68 19.46
N SER A 271 -11.49 -44.47 19.45
CA SER A 271 -12.31 -43.97 20.56
C SER A 271 -13.72 -43.66 20.07
N ARG A 272 -14.64 -44.38 20.70
CA ARG A 272 -16.07 -44.47 20.46
C ARG A 272 -16.72 -43.20 20.99
N SER A 273 -16.83 -42.16 20.17
CA SER A 273 -17.61 -40.97 20.52
C SER A 273 -19.10 -41.28 20.37
N ARG A 274 -19.77 -41.38 21.52
CA ARG A 274 -21.22 -41.46 21.69
C ARG A 274 -21.87 -40.20 21.10
N THR A 275 -22.66 -40.37 20.05
CA THR A 275 -23.63 -39.37 19.62
C THR A 275 -24.90 -39.58 20.42
N PHE A 276 -25.26 -38.61 21.26
CA PHE A 276 -26.60 -38.49 21.83
C PHE A 276 -27.47 -37.81 20.77
N GLU A 277 -28.26 -38.58 20.03
CA GLU A 277 -29.42 -38.04 19.31
C GLU A 277 -30.68 -38.42 20.08
N LEU A 278 -31.37 -37.41 20.59
CA LEU A 278 -32.77 -37.52 20.99
C LEU A 278 -33.63 -37.25 19.76
N SER A 279 -34.29 -38.27 19.24
CA SER A 279 -35.56 -38.09 18.54
C SER A 279 -36.50 -39.25 18.78
N PHE A 280 -37.74 -38.84 19.05
CA PHE A 280 -38.94 -39.62 19.29
C PHE A 280 -39.24 -40.58 18.12
N GLY A 281 -39.78 -41.76 18.47
CA GLY A 281 -39.75 -42.92 17.61
C GLY A 281 -40.88 -43.09 16.60
N GLN A 282 -40.75 -44.16 15.81
CA GLN A 282 -41.85 -44.99 15.33
C GLN A 282 -41.30 -46.37 14.92
N SER A 283 -42.07 -47.40 15.25
CA SER A 283 -41.81 -48.82 15.02
C SER A 283 -42.13 -49.25 13.57
N GLN A 284 -41.27 -50.02 12.90
CA GLN A 284 -41.64 -51.24 12.15
C GLN A 284 -40.45 -51.97 11.46
N SER A 285 -40.26 -53.23 11.88
CA SER A 285 -40.10 -54.47 11.09
C SER A 285 -39.21 -54.57 9.83
N THR A 286 -38.17 -55.43 9.94
CA THR A 286 -37.80 -56.58 9.06
C THR A 286 -37.47 -56.43 7.56
N THR A 287 -36.20 -56.78 7.27
CA THR A 287 -35.68 -57.72 6.25
C THR A 287 -35.36 -57.26 4.82
N HIS A 288 -34.19 -57.77 4.39
CA HIS A 288 -33.67 -58.07 3.05
C HIS A 288 -32.57 -57.19 2.46
N LYS A 289 -31.44 -57.88 2.23
CA LYS A 289 -30.27 -57.51 1.43
C LYS A 289 -30.67 -57.36 -0.04
N ALA A 290 -30.17 -56.31 -0.68
CA ALA A 290 -29.83 -56.34 -2.11
C ALA A 290 -28.70 -55.33 -2.37
N ALA A 291 -27.58 -55.84 -2.85
CA ALA A 291 -26.46 -55.05 -3.35
C ALA A 291 -26.88 -54.38 -4.67
N THR A 292 -26.72 -53.07 -4.76
CA THR A 292 -26.85 -52.33 -6.02
C THR A 292 -25.52 -51.60 -6.25
N SER A 293 -24.78 -52.04 -7.26
CA SER A 293 -23.58 -51.36 -7.74
C SER A 293 -23.98 -50.08 -8.45
N VAL A 294 -23.72 -48.93 -7.81
CA VAL A 294 -23.86 -47.61 -8.45
C VAL A 294 -22.54 -47.30 -9.14
N SER A 295 -22.55 -47.27 -10.48
CA SER A 295 -21.48 -46.65 -11.26
C SER A 295 -21.43 -45.16 -10.94
N ALA A 296 -20.27 -44.68 -10.51
CA ALA A 296 -20.02 -43.27 -10.24
C ALA A 296 -19.90 -42.50 -11.57
N GLU A 297 -20.88 -41.63 -11.87
CA GLU A 297 -20.72 -40.61 -12.91
C GLU A 297 -19.73 -39.54 -12.44
N ARG A 298 -18.82 -39.13 -13.34
CA ARG A 298 -17.85 -38.05 -13.11
C ARG A 298 -18.56 -36.70 -12.99
N PRO A 299 -18.03 -35.74 -12.20
CA PRO A 299 -18.66 -34.43 -12.06
C PRO A 299 -18.60 -33.69 -13.40
N ARG A 300 -19.78 -33.37 -13.93
CA ARG A 300 -19.97 -32.65 -15.19
C ARG A 300 -19.60 -31.18 -15.01
N SER A 301 -18.74 -30.64 -15.87
CA SER A 301 -18.16 -29.29 -15.73
C SER A 301 -19.15 -28.16 -16.06
N GLN A 302 -18.87 -26.97 -15.50
CA GLN A 302 -19.79 -25.82 -15.56
C GLN A 302 -20.28 -25.45 -16.97
N TRP A 303 -19.44 -25.55 -17.97
CA TRP A 303 -19.82 -25.08 -19.29
C TRP A 303 -20.83 -26.02 -19.99
N GLU A 304 -20.93 -27.30 -19.60
CA GLU A 304 -21.84 -28.25 -20.25
C GLU A 304 -23.32 -28.00 -19.95
N TRP A 305 -23.66 -27.54 -18.74
CA TRP A 305 -25.04 -27.15 -18.43
C TRP A 305 -25.43 -25.82 -19.06
N GLU A 306 -24.46 -25.01 -19.43
CA GLU A 306 -24.67 -23.73 -20.12
C GLU A 306 -25.04 -24.00 -21.59
N TRP A 307 -24.36 -24.95 -22.25
CA TRP A 307 -24.71 -25.40 -23.60
C TRP A 307 -26.09 -26.04 -23.70
N GLN A 308 -26.48 -26.90 -22.75
CA GLN A 308 -27.82 -27.50 -22.75
C GLN A 308 -28.94 -26.47 -22.52
N ARG A 309 -28.70 -25.47 -21.65
CA ARG A 309 -29.64 -24.36 -21.44
C ARG A 309 -29.78 -23.48 -22.68
N MET A 310 -28.69 -23.26 -23.42
CA MET A 310 -28.75 -22.50 -24.66
C MET A 310 -29.47 -23.26 -25.78
N GLN A 311 -29.34 -24.59 -25.83
CA GLN A 311 -30.14 -25.42 -26.76
C GLN A 311 -31.63 -25.45 -26.41
N SER A 312 -32.00 -25.52 -25.13
CA SER A 312 -33.43 -25.50 -24.74
C SER A 312 -34.12 -24.17 -25.01
N LEU A 313 -33.39 -23.05 -24.90
CA LEU A 313 -33.92 -21.72 -25.23
C LEU A 313 -34.05 -21.50 -26.75
N GLN A 314 -33.25 -22.20 -27.55
CA GLN A 314 -33.36 -22.19 -29.00
C GLN A 314 -34.63 -22.94 -29.45
N ASP A 315 -34.88 -24.14 -28.89
CA ASP A 315 -36.09 -24.94 -29.16
C ASP A 315 -37.39 -24.22 -28.74
N GLU A 316 -37.42 -23.56 -27.57
CA GLU A 316 -38.60 -22.80 -27.10
C GLU A 316 -38.95 -21.61 -28.04
N SER A 317 -37.96 -21.04 -28.72
CA SER A 317 -38.18 -19.91 -29.64
C SER A 317 -38.75 -20.35 -31.00
N GLU A 318 -38.47 -21.58 -31.43
CA GLU A 318 -39.00 -22.14 -32.68
C GLU A 318 -40.46 -22.62 -32.49
N ASP A 319 -40.83 -23.07 -31.29
CA ASP A 319 -42.20 -23.48 -30.95
C ASP A 319 -43.19 -22.30 -30.75
N GLU A 320 -42.74 -21.12 -30.31
CA GLU A 320 -43.59 -19.92 -30.18
C GLU A 320 -43.96 -19.31 -31.55
N LEU A 321 -43.13 -19.45 -32.58
CA LEU A 321 -43.42 -18.96 -33.92
C LEU A 321 -44.45 -19.82 -34.68
N VAL A 322 -44.61 -21.09 -34.30
CA VAL A 322 -45.60 -22.00 -34.90
C VAL A 322 -46.98 -21.89 -34.22
N LYS A 323 -47.06 -21.41 -32.97
CA LYS A 323 -48.33 -21.31 -32.21
C LYS A 323 -49.18 -20.06 -32.47
N ASN A 324 -48.65 -19.03 -33.13
CA ASN A 324 -49.39 -17.79 -33.40
C ASN A 324 -50.24 -17.81 -34.69
N GLY A 325 -50.38 -18.96 -35.36
CA GLY A 325 -51.12 -19.12 -36.61
C GLY A 325 -52.56 -19.65 -36.49
N ASN A 326 -53.07 -20.02 -35.30
CA ASN A 326 -54.40 -20.63 -35.23
C ASN A 326 -55.14 -20.31 -33.92
N ASN A 327 -55.93 -19.22 -33.95
CA ASN A 327 -56.91 -18.92 -32.92
C ASN A 327 -58.15 -19.82 -33.10
N ASN A 328 -58.53 -20.58 -32.08
CA ASN A 328 -59.93 -20.73 -31.69
C ASN A 328 -60.11 -21.40 -30.32
N GLY A 329 -60.57 -20.59 -29.36
CA GLY A 329 -61.49 -21.00 -28.30
C GLY A 329 -60.92 -21.75 -27.09
N ARG A 330 -60.76 -21.04 -25.96
CA ARG A 330 -61.68 -21.15 -24.80
C ARG A 330 -61.18 -20.35 -23.60
N VAL A 331 -62.16 -19.78 -22.93
CA VAL A 331 -62.16 -18.92 -21.76
C VAL A 331 -61.66 -19.64 -20.50
N THR A 332 -60.83 -18.98 -19.69
CA THR A 332 -60.98 -18.92 -18.22
C THR A 332 -60.48 -17.57 -17.69
N PRO A 333 -61.09 -17.02 -16.62
CA PRO A 333 -61.09 -15.59 -16.35
C PRO A 333 -59.95 -15.13 -15.42
N ARG A 334 -59.47 -13.90 -15.65
CA ARG A 334 -58.85 -13.08 -14.60
C ARG A 334 -59.96 -12.44 -13.76
N MET A 335 -59.77 -12.36 -12.45
CA MET A 335 -59.65 -11.08 -11.72
C MET A 335 -59.63 -11.28 -10.20
N GLY A 336 -58.66 -10.61 -9.57
CA GLY A 336 -58.88 -9.99 -8.28
C GLY A 336 -59.60 -8.65 -8.46
N ILE A 337 -60.47 -8.36 -7.49
CA ILE A 337 -60.95 -7.07 -6.95
C ILE A 337 -61.53 -6.03 -7.94
N ALA A 338 -62.83 -5.82 -7.77
CA ALA A 338 -63.68 -4.84 -8.45
C ALA A 338 -63.61 -3.45 -7.81
N VAL A 339 -63.72 -2.41 -8.64
CA VAL A 339 -64.10 -1.05 -8.24
C VAL A 339 -65.18 -0.58 -9.23
N THR A 340 -66.38 -0.35 -8.71
CA THR A 340 -67.55 0.13 -9.45
C THR A 340 -67.57 1.66 -9.45
N THR A 341 -67.95 2.26 -10.57
CA THR A 341 -68.51 3.62 -10.59
C THR A 341 -69.57 3.67 -11.69
N GLU A 342 -70.82 3.75 -11.28
CA GLU A 342 -71.98 3.96 -12.14
C GLU A 342 -72.06 5.43 -12.58
N TYR A 343 -72.50 5.64 -13.82
CA TYR A 343 -73.22 6.85 -14.22
C TYR A 343 -74.25 6.48 -15.30
N GLU A 344 -75.53 6.72 -14.98
CA GLU A 344 -76.66 6.55 -15.89
C GLU A 344 -76.82 7.73 -16.87
N VAL A 345 -76.87 7.35 -18.15
CA VAL A 345 -77.89 7.64 -19.19
C VAL A 345 -78.47 9.05 -19.38
N GLY A 346 -78.43 9.47 -20.64
CA GLY A 346 -79.49 10.26 -21.31
C GLY A 346 -78.90 11.38 -22.16
N ARG A 347 -79.03 11.44 -23.48
CA ARG A 347 -79.90 10.75 -24.44
C ARG A 347 -79.28 10.86 -25.82
#